data_AF-Q1K0K2-F1
#
_entry.id   AF-Q1K0K2-F1
#
_cell.length_a   1.000
_cell.length_b   1.000
_cell.length_c   1.000
_cell.angle_alpha   90.00
_cell.angle_beta   90.00
_cell.angle_gamma   90.00
#
_symmetry.space_group_name_H-M   'P 1'
#
loop_
_entity.id
_entity.type
_entity.pdbx_description
1 polymer ?
#
loop_
_entity_poly.entity_id
_entity_poly.type
_entity_poly.pdbx_seq_one_letter_code
_entity_poly.pdbx_strand_id
1 'polypeptide(L)'
;MWYLIRFIFFTLLLSGGVFISMAVRYLEVPFSTSWLWFMSTFVIGAGLGLLVKNCGRGGLFVAIPISVLAANTLVGTLWPAEVNQNVFRAFNTVAKRDQVYHQLKRHFLPVRQQDLEVAERLQRGVFEDDRELVVAGPLAISVYAAGLVEAQGLAISQAGDVYVSLSRVGKVVRLRDHDGDGVSDETTVISRGLDRPSGLAVDGNILYVATAHQVMRVSPLDGESQNTEVFCRDLPVDSQSWRHTLAVSPSSDVYVSVAAGQMEDPRRDWRYASVVRLDSDGRSHPFASGLHECLGLAFHPQSGSLWATDDSPETIGFEVHPDELNVLRDGGDFGWPFCYADRKPDAQLGSLGICQATEPSVMALPSHSTPAGIVFGDRLKADPLYRSMLYVAMNGSEHGKQNQGFRLMAIPLTDVGRIRGWGIDLVSGWSVDGDVWGRPRDVAVGPDGALYVSDSLAGAVYRICFPFHAPHEPADS
;
A
#
# COMPACT_ATOMS: atom_id res chain seq x y z
N MET A 1 23.86 53.21 15.25
CA MET A 1 22.62 53.09 14.45
C MET A 1 22.90 52.66 13.00
N TRP A 2 23.69 53.41 12.22
CA TRP A 2 24.01 53.06 10.82
C TRP A 2 24.69 51.69 10.63
N TYR A 3 25.60 51.30 11.53
CA TYR A 3 26.23 49.96 11.47
C TYR A 3 25.24 48.81 11.69
N LEU A 4 24.29 49.00 12.61
CA LEU A 4 23.26 48.00 12.89
C LEU A 4 22.30 47.84 11.70
N ILE A 5 21.90 48.95 11.09
CA ILE A 5 21.05 48.95 9.88
C ILE A 5 21.75 48.21 8.73
N ARG A 6 23.04 48.48 8.51
CA ARG A 6 23.84 47.78 7.50
C ARG A 6 23.97 46.28 7.80
N PHE A 7 24.22 45.93 9.06
CA PHE A 7 24.32 44.54 9.50
C PHE A 7 23.01 43.79 9.23
N ILE A 8 21.86 44.36 9.60
CA ILE A 8 20.54 43.77 9.36
C ILE A 8 20.29 43.60 7.86
N PHE A 9 20.54 44.64 7.06
CA PHE A 9 20.31 44.59 5.62
C PHE A 9 21.16 43.51 4.93
N PHE A 10 22.45 43.40 5.25
CA PHE A 10 23.30 42.37 4.65
C PHE A 10 23.01 40.96 5.17
N THR A 11 22.54 40.84 6.42
CA THR A 11 22.05 39.56 6.96
C THR A 11 20.77 39.12 6.25
N LEU A 12 19.85 40.04 5.95
CA LEU A 12 18.65 39.75 5.14
C LEU A 12 19.02 39.32 3.71
N LEU A 13 20.00 39.99 3.10
CA LEU A 13 20.50 39.61 1.77
C LEU A 13 21.10 38.18 1.79
N LEU A 14 21.92 37.88 2.79
CA LEU A 14 22.48 36.54 2.99
C LEU A 14 21.38 35.50 3.23
N SER A 15 20.40 35.83 4.08
CA SER A 15 19.23 34.98 4.35
C SER A 15 18.43 34.70 3.07
N GLY A 16 18.25 35.70 2.20
CA GLY A 16 17.58 35.54 0.92
C GLY A 16 18.32 34.58 -0.01
N GLY A 17 19.65 34.64 -0.07
CA GLY A 17 20.46 33.70 -0.84
C GLY A 17 20.39 32.26 -0.31
N VAL A 18 20.48 32.08 1.02
CA VAL A 18 20.32 30.78 1.67
C VAL A 18 18.90 30.23 1.46
N PHE A 19 17.88 31.08 1.59
CA PHE A 19 16.49 30.75 1.33
C PHE A 19 16.29 30.26 -0.10
N ILE A 20 16.79 30.98 -1.12
CA ILE A 20 16.69 30.56 -2.52
C ILE A 20 17.37 29.19 -2.70
N SER A 21 18.55 28.98 -2.13
CA SER A 21 19.26 27.69 -2.21
C SER A 21 18.46 26.54 -1.57
N MET A 22 17.84 26.76 -0.42
CA MET A 22 16.98 25.77 0.25
C MET A 22 15.67 25.55 -0.53
N ALA A 23 15.06 26.64 -1.03
CA ALA A 23 13.78 26.64 -1.74
C ALA A 23 13.86 26.00 -3.14
N VAL A 24 15.05 25.91 -3.76
CA VAL A 24 15.24 25.26 -5.07
C VAL A 24 14.69 23.82 -5.08
N ARG A 25 14.76 23.10 -3.95
CA ARG A 25 14.21 21.73 -3.85
C ARG A 25 12.68 21.69 -3.87
N TYR A 26 12.02 22.81 -3.57
CA TYR A 26 10.55 22.93 -3.46
C TYR A 26 9.92 23.63 -4.68
N LEU A 27 10.71 24.36 -5.46
CA LEU A 27 10.26 25.10 -6.64
C LEU A 27 10.49 24.25 -7.89
N GLU A 28 9.47 23.52 -8.34
CA GLU A 28 9.46 22.70 -9.56
C GLU A 28 9.42 23.59 -10.84
N VAL A 29 10.40 24.47 -11.03
CA VAL A 29 10.45 25.39 -12.18
C VAL A 29 11.16 24.73 -13.37
N PRO A 30 10.57 24.72 -14.57
CA PRO A 30 11.14 24.06 -15.75
C PRO A 30 12.34 24.79 -16.39
N PHE A 31 12.74 25.96 -15.88
CA PHE A 31 13.90 26.70 -16.38
C PHE A 31 15.14 26.43 -15.52
N SER A 32 16.25 26.14 -16.20
CA SER A 32 17.52 25.58 -15.70
C SER A 32 17.79 25.79 -14.20
N THR A 33 17.81 24.69 -13.44
CA THR A 33 18.32 24.62 -12.06
C THR A 33 19.67 25.35 -11.91
N SER A 34 20.51 25.35 -12.95
CA SER A 34 21.78 26.08 -13.01
C SER A 34 21.67 27.59 -12.76
N TRP A 35 20.61 28.26 -13.22
CA TRP A 35 20.43 29.71 -13.03
C TRP A 35 20.05 30.05 -11.59
N LEU A 36 19.15 29.29 -10.97
CA LEU A 36 18.76 29.49 -9.57
C LEU A 36 19.93 29.17 -8.62
N TRP A 37 20.70 28.12 -8.91
CA TRP A 37 21.95 27.83 -8.20
C TRP A 37 22.97 28.96 -8.34
N PHE A 38 23.15 29.49 -9.55
CA PHE A 38 24.02 30.65 -9.79
C PHE A 38 23.56 31.88 -9.01
N MET A 39 22.27 32.23 -9.06
CA MET A 39 21.70 33.36 -8.33
C MET A 39 21.85 33.21 -6.81
N SER A 40 21.58 32.01 -6.28
CA SER A 40 21.74 31.74 -4.84
C SER A 40 23.20 31.92 -4.39
N THR A 41 24.14 31.38 -5.17
CA THR A 41 25.58 31.44 -4.87
C THR A 41 26.10 32.86 -5.00
N PHE A 42 25.62 33.61 -5.99
CA PHE A 42 25.94 35.02 -6.18
C PHE A 42 25.42 35.88 -5.01
N VAL A 43 24.17 35.69 -4.58
CA VAL A 43 23.56 36.45 -3.47
C VAL A 43 24.25 36.11 -2.14
N ILE A 44 24.57 34.84 -1.89
CA ILE A 44 25.34 34.41 -0.73
C ILE A 44 26.74 35.05 -0.74
N GLY A 45 27.45 34.97 -1.87
CA GLY A 45 28.78 35.56 -2.03
C GLY A 45 28.78 37.08 -1.83
N ALA A 46 27.79 37.77 -2.40
CA ALA A 46 27.60 39.21 -2.23
C ALA A 46 27.29 39.58 -0.77
N GLY A 47 26.39 38.84 -0.11
CA GLY A 47 26.07 39.03 1.31
C GLY A 47 27.28 38.85 2.22
N LEU A 48 28.05 37.77 2.02
CA LEU A 48 29.28 37.52 2.76
C LEU A 48 30.33 38.62 2.54
N GLY A 49 30.57 39.01 1.29
CA GLY A 49 31.54 40.05 0.96
C GLY A 49 31.17 41.42 1.56
N LEU A 50 29.88 41.78 1.51
CA LEU A 50 29.39 43.03 2.08
C LEU A 50 29.41 43.02 3.61
N LEU A 51 29.12 41.89 4.26
CA LEU A 51 29.26 41.72 5.71
C LEU A 51 30.72 41.87 6.16
N VAL A 52 31.66 41.21 5.48
CA VAL A 52 33.09 41.35 5.82
C VAL A 52 33.57 42.78 5.64
N LYS A 53 33.19 43.42 4.52
CA LYS A 53 33.63 44.78 4.19
C LYS A 53 33.10 45.83 5.16
N ASN A 54 31.85 45.70 5.63
CA ASN A 54 31.18 46.75 6.40
C ASN A 54 31.01 46.45 7.90
N CYS A 55 31.08 45.18 8.29
CA CYS A 55 30.83 44.72 9.67
C CYS A 55 31.99 43.89 10.23
N GLY A 56 33.05 43.66 9.44
CA GLY A 56 34.22 42.89 9.84
C GLY A 56 33.95 41.38 9.92
N ARG A 57 35.03 40.61 10.13
CA ARG A 57 34.96 39.13 10.23
C ARG A 57 34.14 38.64 11.43
N GLY A 58 34.12 39.41 12.52
CA GLY A 58 33.31 39.10 13.71
C GLY A 58 31.80 39.07 13.43
N GLY A 59 31.32 39.93 12.53
CA GLY A 59 29.91 39.98 12.14
C GLY A 59 29.43 38.70 11.44
N LEU A 60 30.32 37.97 10.75
CA LEU A 60 29.97 36.71 10.09
C LEU A 60 29.56 35.62 11.08
N PHE A 61 30.24 35.53 12.22
CA PHE A 61 29.96 34.52 13.25
C PHE A 61 28.52 34.64 13.81
N VAL A 62 27.93 35.83 13.73
CA VAL A 62 26.56 36.10 14.17
C VAL A 62 25.58 36.06 13.00
N ALA A 63 25.95 36.63 11.85
CA ALA A 63 25.06 36.73 10.69
C ALA A 63 24.77 35.37 10.04
N ILE A 64 25.72 34.44 10.00
CA ILE A 64 25.54 33.13 9.36
C ILE A 64 24.48 32.30 10.10
N PRO A 65 24.57 32.06 11.43
CA PRO A 65 23.53 31.31 12.15
C PRO A 65 22.15 31.96 12.06
N ILE A 66 22.07 33.30 12.20
CA ILE A 66 20.80 34.03 12.07
C ILE A 66 20.20 33.85 10.67
N SER A 67 21.04 33.91 9.63
CA SER A 67 20.55 33.78 8.25
C SER A 67 20.05 32.37 7.96
N VAL A 68 20.74 31.34 8.45
CA VAL A 68 20.32 29.95 8.32
C VAL A 68 19.02 29.71 9.09
N LEU A 69 18.92 30.20 10.33
CA LEU A 69 17.72 30.05 11.14
C LEU A 69 16.53 30.78 10.51
N ALA A 70 16.70 32.03 10.08
CA ALA A 70 15.64 32.81 9.44
C ALA A 70 15.19 32.19 8.11
N ALA A 71 16.12 31.74 7.27
CA ALA A 71 15.81 31.03 6.04
C ALA A 71 15.07 29.72 6.33
N ASN A 72 15.52 28.93 7.32
CA ASN A 72 14.87 27.68 7.71
C ASN A 72 13.46 27.91 8.27
N THR A 73 13.27 28.90 9.14
CA THR A 73 11.94 29.26 9.66
C THR A 73 11.02 29.70 8.53
N LEU A 74 11.51 30.50 7.57
CA LEU A 74 10.71 30.94 6.44
C LEU A 74 10.35 29.79 5.50
N VAL A 75 11.31 28.87 5.21
CA VAL A 75 11.04 27.64 4.46
C VAL A 75 10.01 26.79 5.19
N GLY A 76 10.16 26.55 6.50
CA GLY A 76 9.20 25.77 7.28
C GLY A 76 7.82 26.43 7.42
N THR A 77 7.73 27.76 7.31
CA THR A 77 6.44 28.47 7.32
C THR A 77 5.76 28.40 5.95
N LEU A 78 6.53 28.53 4.86
CA LEU A 78 6.01 28.49 3.49
C LEU A 78 5.77 27.06 2.98
N TRP A 79 6.58 26.11 3.45
CA TRP A 79 6.52 24.68 3.17
C TRP A 79 6.70 23.89 4.48
N PRO A 80 5.65 23.79 5.32
CA PRO A 80 5.68 23.00 6.54
C PRO A 80 6.15 21.57 6.27
N ALA A 81 7.04 21.06 7.13
CA ALA A 81 7.63 19.73 6.99
C ALA A 81 6.58 18.60 7.03
N GLU A 82 5.39 18.89 7.57
CA GLU A 82 4.35 17.92 7.89
C GLU A 82 3.50 17.51 6.67
N VAL A 83 3.44 18.32 5.61
CA VAL A 83 2.58 17.99 4.45
C VAL A 83 3.34 17.19 3.37
N ASN A 84 4.67 17.19 3.41
CA ASN A 84 5.50 16.51 2.40
C ASN A 84 5.91 15.08 2.79
N GLN A 85 5.77 14.69 4.05
CA GLN A 85 6.08 13.32 4.49
C GLN A 85 4.91 12.34 4.29
N ASN A 86 3.69 12.82 4.03
CA ASN A 86 2.50 11.98 3.93
C ASN A 86 1.99 11.79 2.49
N VAL A 87 2.79 12.17 1.49
CA VAL A 87 2.60 11.72 0.11
C VAL A 87 3.90 11.05 -0.33
N PHE A 88 4.17 9.87 0.24
CA PHE A 88 5.22 9.01 -0.28
C PHE A 88 4.73 8.37 -1.56
N ARG A 89 5.46 8.70 -2.62
CA ARG A 89 5.14 8.29 -3.95
C ARG A 89 5.90 6.99 -4.23
N ALA A 90 5.20 5.87 -4.39
CA ALA A 90 5.85 4.69 -4.97
C ALA A 90 6.27 5.04 -6.41
N PHE A 91 7.56 4.88 -6.73
CA PHE A 91 8.15 5.42 -7.96
C PHE A 91 7.91 4.46 -9.12
N ASN A 92 7.12 4.88 -10.10
CA ASN A 92 7.09 4.23 -11.40
C ASN A 92 7.94 5.04 -12.40
N THR A 93 8.98 4.43 -12.98
CA THR A 93 9.87 5.08 -13.97
C THR A 93 9.13 5.53 -15.24
N VAL A 94 7.95 4.95 -15.51
CA VAL A 94 7.05 5.28 -16.62
C VAL A 94 6.12 6.46 -16.30
N ALA A 95 5.91 6.79 -15.02
CA ALA A 95 5.04 7.89 -14.57
C ALA A 95 5.71 9.27 -14.75
N LYS A 96 6.09 9.61 -15.98
CA LYS A 96 6.76 10.88 -16.36
C LYS A 96 5.80 12.04 -16.65
N ARG A 97 4.49 11.92 -16.41
CA ARG A 97 3.49 12.92 -16.83
C ARG A 97 2.92 13.73 -15.65
N ASP A 98 3.34 15.00 -15.55
CA ASP A 98 2.90 15.98 -14.54
C ASP A 98 1.38 16.20 -14.46
N GLN A 99 0.66 16.05 -15.57
CA GLN A 99 -0.79 16.36 -15.59
C GLN A 99 -1.63 15.44 -14.70
N VAL A 100 -1.29 14.14 -14.64
CA VAL A 100 -1.99 13.20 -13.75
C VAL A 100 -1.70 13.57 -12.30
N TYR A 101 -0.45 13.90 -11.97
CA TYR A 101 -0.05 14.34 -10.64
C TYR A 101 -0.81 15.61 -10.19
N HIS A 102 -0.98 16.61 -11.06
CA HIS A 102 -1.76 17.81 -10.73
C HIS A 102 -3.23 17.51 -10.44
N GLN A 103 -3.87 16.64 -11.23
CA GLN A 103 -5.26 16.24 -10.98
C GLN A 103 -5.40 15.47 -9.67
N LEU A 104 -4.50 14.51 -9.42
CA LEU A 104 -4.46 13.75 -8.16
C LEU A 104 -4.26 14.71 -6.97
N LYS A 105 -3.27 15.61 -7.05
CA LYS A 105 -3.01 16.60 -6.00
C LYS A 105 -4.23 17.45 -5.65
N ARG A 106 -5.10 17.78 -6.62
CA ARG A 106 -6.34 18.52 -6.37
C ARG A 106 -7.41 17.69 -5.64
N HIS A 107 -7.50 16.38 -5.90
CA HIS A 107 -8.54 15.51 -5.32
C HIS A 107 -8.11 14.90 -3.98
N PHE A 108 -6.80 14.68 -3.78
CA PHE A 108 -6.23 14.06 -2.58
C PHE A 108 -5.72 15.08 -1.56
N LEU A 109 -5.80 16.38 -1.86
CA LEU A 109 -5.60 17.46 -0.88
C LEU A 109 -6.95 18.07 -0.47
N PRO A 110 -7.12 18.46 0.81
CA PRO A 110 -6.12 18.32 1.88
C PRO A 110 -5.99 16.87 2.37
N VAL A 111 -4.77 16.50 2.74
CA VAL A 111 -4.52 15.37 3.65
C VAL A 111 -4.82 15.87 5.06
N ARG A 112 -5.60 15.10 5.81
CA ARG A 112 -6.03 15.48 7.16
C ARG A 112 -5.85 14.33 8.13
N GLN A 113 -5.60 14.65 9.40
CA GLN A 113 -5.91 13.73 10.48
C GLN A 113 -7.43 13.63 10.58
N GLN A 114 -7.93 12.41 10.74
CA GLN A 114 -9.33 12.09 10.88
C GLN A 114 -9.48 11.10 12.02
N ASP A 115 -10.35 11.43 12.97
CA ASP A 115 -10.79 10.50 14.00
C ASP A 115 -11.44 9.28 13.35
N LEU A 116 -11.00 8.10 13.76
CA LEU A 116 -11.59 6.85 13.33
C LEU A 116 -12.96 6.71 13.97
N GLU A 117 -14.00 6.58 13.14
CA GLU A 117 -15.36 6.40 13.64
C GLU A 117 -15.52 4.97 14.19
N VAL A 118 -15.77 4.86 15.50
CA VAL A 118 -15.97 3.59 16.19
C VAL A 118 -17.33 3.62 16.89
N ALA A 119 -18.22 2.71 16.51
CA ALA A 119 -19.49 2.52 17.22
C ALA A 119 -19.24 2.11 18.68
N GLU A 120 -20.07 2.56 19.62
CA GLU A 120 -19.90 2.32 21.06
C GLU A 120 -19.70 0.82 21.39
N ARG A 121 -20.45 -0.06 20.70
CA ARG A 121 -20.35 -1.52 20.86
C ARG A 121 -19.03 -2.14 20.39
N LEU A 122 -18.21 -1.40 19.63
CA LEU A 122 -16.92 -1.82 19.10
C LEU A 122 -15.74 -1.17 19.84
N GLN A 123 -15.98 -0.29 20.82
CA GLN A 123 -14.95 0.33 21.67
C GLN A 123 -14.36 -0.68 22.65
N ARG A 124 -13.44 -1.51 22.15
CA ARG A 124 -12.75 -2.56 22.93
C ARG A 124 -11.32 -2.76 22.44
N GLY A 125 -10.43 -3.17 23.34
CA GLY A 125 -9.04 -3.43 22.98
C GLY A 125 -8.38 -2.15 22.48
N VAL A 126 -7.81 -2.18 21.27
CA VAL A 126 -7.13 -0.99 20.71
C VAL A 126 -8.06 0.20 20.47
N PHE A 127 -9.38 -0.01 20.40
CA PHE A 127 -10.39 1.04 20.17
C PHE A 127 -11.05 1.54 21.47
N GLU A 128 -10.52 1.22 22.65
CA GLU A 128 -10.92 1.87 23.90
C GLU A 128 -10.44 3.32 23.96
N ASP A 129 -9.28 3.58 23.33
CA ASP A 129 -8.75 4.91 23.11
C ASP A 129 -9.15 5.42 21.72
N ASP A 130 -9.34 6.73 21.60
CA ASP A 130 -9.54 7.38 20.30
C ASP A 130 -8.33 7.13 19.39
N ARG A 131 -8.62 6.77 18.14
CA ARG A 131 -7.60 6.53 17.11
C ARG A 131 -7.74 7.57 16.01
N GLU A 132 -6.62 8.13 15.62
CA GLU A 132 -6.55 9.01 14.46
C GLU A 132 -5.83 8.31 13.31
N LEU A 133 -6.33 8.50 12.10
CA LEU A 133 -5.68 8.10 10.86
C LEU A 133 -5.42 9.32 10.00
N VAL A 134 -4.37 9.25 9.18
CA VAL A 134 -4.07 10.26 8.16
C VAL A 134 -4.73 9.85 6.86
N VAL A 135 -5.65 10.68 6.39
CA VAL A 135 -6.53 10.39 5.25
C VAL A 135 -6.33 11.40 4.14
N ALA A 136 -6.19 10.91 2.90
CA ALA A 136 -6.08 11.74 1.70
C ALA A 136 -7.43 11.90 0.98
N GLY A 137 -7.88 13.15 0.81
CA GLY A 137 -9.14 13.48 0.15
C GLY A 137 -10.38 13.29 1.04
N PRO A 138 -11.59 13.49 0.50
CA PRO A 138 -12.82 13.54 1.29
C PRO A 138 -13.48 12.15 1.47
N LEU A 139 -12.69 11.13 1.80
CA LEU A 139 -13.22 9.80 2.16
C LEU A 139 -13.53 9.74 3.66
N ALA A 140 -14.34 8.77 4.06
CA ALA A 140 -14.63 8.45 5.46
C ALA A 140 -14.19 7.02 5.76
N ILE A 141 -13.59 6.81 6.93
CA ILE A 141 -13.20 5.49 7.43
C ILE A 141 -13.83 5.24 8.80
N SER A 142 -14.42 4.07 8.97
CA SER A 142 -15.04 3.62 10.21
C SER A 142 -14.67 2.15 10.51
N VAL A 143 -14.87 1.71 11.75
CA VAL A 143 -14.71 0.31 12.13
C VAL A 143 -16.01 -0.45 11.84
N TYR A 144 -15.96 -1.37 10.87
CA TYR A 144 -17.07 -2.27 10.55
C TYR A 144 -17.19 -3.40 11.56
N ALA A 145 -16.06 -3.98 11.99
CA ALA A 145 -16.01 -5.00 13.03
C ALA A 145 -14.70 -4.91 13.81
N ALA A 146 -14.73 -5.31 15.07
CA ALA A 146 -13.56 -5.35 15.96
C ALA A 146 -13.53 -6.66 16.77
N GLY A 147 -12.47 -6.91 17.54
CA GLY A 147 -12.36 -8.07 18.43
C GLY A 147 -12.13 -9.40 17.70
N LEU A 148 -11.62 -9.34 16.48
CA LEU A 148 -11.23 -10.49 15.68
C LEU A 148 -9.80 -10.91 16.03
N VAL A 149 -9.54 -12.20 16.20
CA VAL A 149 -8.18 -12.66 16.53
C VAL A 149 -7.39 -12.86 15.25
N GLU A 150 -6.45 -11.95 14.98
CA GLU A 150 -5.55 -12.02 13.82
C GLU A 150 -6.33 -12.13 12.49
N ALA A 151 -7.14 -11.10 12.20
CA ALA A 151 -7.90 -10.99 10.96
C ALA A 151 -6.97 -10.88 9.75
N GLN A 152 -7.07 -11.83 8.82
CA GLN A 152 -6.12 -11.98 7.73
C GLN A 152 -6.82 -11.78 6.39
N GLY A 153 -7.21 -12.86 5.70
CA GLY A 153 -7.91 -12.77 4.42
C GLY A 153 -9.34 -12.24 4.57
N LEU A 154 -9.82 -11.58 3.51
CA LEU A 154 -11.09 -10.89 3.44
C LEU A 154 -11.79 -11.22 2.11
N ALA A 155 -13.03 -11.69 2.16
CA ALA A 155 -13.84 -11.87 0.95
C ALA A 155 -15.29 -11.46 1.21
N ILE A 156 -15.99 -10.96 0.20
CA ILE A 156 -17.36 -10.45 0.34
C ILE A 156 -18.25 -11.11 -0.70
N SER A 157 -19.39 -11.67 -0.29
CA SER A 157 -20.36 -12.24 -1.22
C SER A 157 -21.20 -11.16 -1.90
N GLN A 158 -21.94 -11.56 -2.94
CA GLN A 158 -22.92 -10.68 -3.59
C GLN A 158 -24.07 -10.25 -2.67
N ALA A 159 -24.33 -11.02 -1.60
CA ALA A 159 -25.33 -10.68 -0.59
C ALA A 159 -24.82 -9.63 0.42
N GLY A 160 -23.53 -9.29 0.40
CA GLY A 160 -22.92 -8.34 1.35
C GLY A 160 -22.33 -9.01 2.60
N ASP A 161 -22.39 -10.34 2.71
CA ASP A 161 -21.73 -11.06 3.80
C ASP A 161 -20.22 -10.91 3.69
N VAL A 162 -19.58 -10.39 4.76
CA VAL A 162 -18.14 -10.21 4.84
C VAL A 162 -17.52 -11.41 5.56
N TYR A 163 -16.64 -12.15 4.89
CA TYR A 163 -15.92 -13.28 5.45
C TYR A 163 -14.50 -12.90 5.82
N VAL A 164 -14.05 -13.34 6.99
CA VAL A 164 -12.72 -13.06 7.52
C VAL A 164 -12.08 -14.34 8.03
N SER A 165 -10.84 -14.61 7.63
CA SER A 165 -10.04 -15.69 8.20
C SER A 165 -9.31 -15.21 9.45
N LEU A 166 -9.34 -16.04 10.48
CA LEU A 166 -8.73 -15.79 11.79
C LEU A 166 -7.61 -16.80 12.01
N SER A 167 -6.41 -16.47 11.56
CA SER A 167 -5.32 -17.46 11.43
C SER A 167 -4.92 -18.07 12.76
N ARG A 168 -4.78 -17.26 13.83
CA ARG A 168 -4.37 -17.72 15.17
C ARG A 168 -5.27 -18.81 15.75
N VAL A 169 -6.57 -18.71 15.48
CA VAL A 169 -7.60 -19.55 16.11
C VAL A 169 -8.19 -20.58 15.16
N GLY A 170 -7.71 -20.65 13.92
CA GLY A 170 -8.10 -21.67 12.96
C GLY A 170 -9.58 -21.60 12.55
N LYS A 171 -10.10 -20.38 12.35
CA LYS A 171 -11.53 -20.15 12.03
C LYS A 171 -11.70 -19.25 10.82
N VAL A 172 -12.85 -19.39 10.17
CA VAL A 172 -13.41 -18.37 9.29
C VAL A 172 -14.74 -17.92 9.88
N VAL A 173 -14.94 -16.61 9.94
CA VAL A 173 -16.17 -15.99 10.42
C VAL A 173 -16.87 -15.23 9.30
N ARG A 174 -18.19 -15.11 9.42
CA ARG A 174 -19.06 -14.25 8.62
C ARG A 174 -19.52 -13.09 9.47
N LEU A 175 -19.46 -11.90 8.90
CA LEU A 175 -19.85 -10.62 9.49
C LEU A 175 -21.01 -10.05 8.68
N ARG A 176 -22.11 -9.70 9.36
CA ARG A 176 -23.33 -9.16 8.75
C ARG A 176 -23.75 -7.87 9.43
N ASP A 177 -24.08 -6.89 8.63
CA ASP A 177 -24.77 -5.65 8.97
C ASP A 177 -26.24 -5.81 8.55
N HIS A 178 -27.15 -5.88 9.53
CA HIS A 178 -28.57 -6.17 9.30
C HIS A 178 -29.39 -4.89 9.08
N ASP A 179 -28.95 -3.75 9.63
CA ASP A 179 -29.69 -2.49 9.56
C ASP A 179 -29.09 -1.48 8.56
N GLY A 180 -27.93 -1.77 8.00
CA GLY A 180 -27.25 -0.98 6.98
C GLY A 180 -26.55 0.25 7.53
N ASP A 181 -26.27 0.29 8.83
CA ASP A 181 -25.56 1.41 9.48
C ASP A 181 -24.05 1.45 9.16
N GLY A 182 -23.54 0.41 8.49
CA GLY A 182 -22.13 0.27 8.15
C GLY A 182 -21.30 -0.38 9.26
N VAL A 183 -21.93 -1.08 10.20
CA VAL A 183 -21.30 -1.79 11.30
C VAL A 183 -21.87 -3.22 11.41
N SER A 184 -21.01 -4.23 11.50
CA SER A 184 -21.44 -5.63 11.60
C SER A 184 -22.15 -5.93 12.91
N ASP A 185 -23.43 -6.27 12.87
CA ASP A 185 -24.25 -6.68 14.03
C ASP A 185 -24.00 -8.12 14.48
N GLU A 186 -23.64 -8.99 13.54
CA GLU A 186 -23.52 -10.42 13.79
C GLU A 186 -22.17 -10.95 13.35
N THR A 187 -21.55 -11.77 14.20
CA THR A 187 -20.38 -12.58 13.85
C THR A 187 -20.70 -14.06 14.02
N THR A 188 -20.79 -14.79 12.91
CA THR A 188 -21.05 -16.24 12.89
C THR A 188 -19.78 -17.01 12.51
N VAL A 189 -19.41 -18.07 13.23
CA VAL A 189 -18.33 -18.98 12.80
C VAL A 189 -18.87 -19.89 11.70
N ILE A 190 -18.29 -19.80 10.50
CA ILE A 190 -18.71 -20.63 9.34
C ILE A 190 -17.80 -21.85 9.13
N SER A 191 -16.55 -21.79 9.59
CA SER A 191 -15.63 -22.92 9.58
C SER A 191 -14.63 -22.84 10.73
N ARG A 192 -14.18 -23.98 11.24
CA ARG A 192 -13.32 -24.11 12.42
C ARG A 192 -12.40 -25.32 12.34
N GLY A 193 -11.31 -25.29 13.09
CA GLY A 193 -10.32 -26.38 13.10
C GLY A 193 -9.40 -26.35 11.88
N LEU A 194 -9.26 -25.19 11.25
CA LEU A 194 -8.40 -24.96 10.10
C LEU A 194 -6.96 -24.70 10.57
N ASP A 195 -5.97 -25.20 9.83
CA ASP A 195 -4.57 -24.87 10.09
C ASP A 195 -4.22 -23.51 9.50
N ARG A 196 -4.20 -22.47 10.35
CA ARG A 196 -3.79 -21.10 10.00
C ARG A 196 -4.42 -20.63 8.68
N PRO A 197 -5.76 -20.48 8.62
CA PRO A 197 -6.43 -19.99 7.41
C PRO A 197 -5.95 -18.57 7.08
N SER A 198 -5.63 -18.30 5.81
CA SER A 198 -5.12 -17.01 5.32
C SER A 198 -6.02 -16.47 4.20
N GLY A 199 -5.68 -16.64 2.93
CA GLY A 199 -6.44 -16.08 1.81
C GLY A 199 -7.87 -16.60 1.69
N LEU A 200 -8.77 -15.73 1.28
CA LEU A 200 -10.18 -16.03 1.03
C LEU A 200 -10.59 -15.55 -0.37
N ALA A 201 -11.42 -16.31 -1.08
CA ALA A 201 -12.15 -15.79 -2.24
C ALA A 201 -13.52 -16.44 -2.37
N VAL A 202 -14.48 -15.65 -2.84
CA VAL A 202 -15.85 -16.10 -3.10
C VAL A 202 -16.04 -16.28 -4.60
N ASP A 203 -16.64 -17.40 -4.99
CA ASP A 203 -17.18 -17.64 -6.33
C ASP A 203 -18.61 -18.17 -6.22
N GLY A 204 -19.58 -17.33 -6.61
CA GLY A 204 -20.99 -17.60 -6.41
C GLY A 204 -21.32 -17.96 -4.95
N ASN A 205 -21.61 -19.23 -4.71
CA ASN A 205 -22.03 -19.77 -3.41
C ASN A 205 -20.93 -20.63 -2.72
N ILE A 206 -19.69 -20.52 -3.20
CA ILE A 206 -18.54 -21.24 -2.69
C ILE A 206 -17.55 -20.21 -2.11
N LEU A 207 -17.11 -20.43 -0.88
CA LEU A 207 -15.94 -19.75 -0.32
C LEU A 207 -14.74 -20.69 -0.38
N TYR A 208 -13.68 -20.26 -1.04
CA TYR A 208 -12.38 -20.89 -0.99
C TYR A 208 -11.58 -20.31 0.16
N VAL A 209 -10.95 -21.19 0.94
CA VAL A 209 -10.13 -20.83 2.09
C VAL A 209 -8.76 -21.46 1.92
N ALA A 210 -7.73 -20.65 1.70
CA ALA A 210 -6.37 -21.14 1.78
C ALA A 210 -5.97 -21.29 3.25
N THR A 211 -5.33 -22.41 3.55
CA THR A 211 -4.77 -22.79 4.85
C THR A 211 -3.29 -23.13 4.63
N ALA A 212 -2.53 -23.33 5.70
CA ALA A 212 -1.11 -23.63 5.60
C ALA A 212 -0.79 -24.83 4.68
N HIS A 213 -1.65 -25.84 4.59
CA HIS A 213 -1.38 -27.05 3.80
C HIS A 213 -2.45 -27.39 2.76
N GLN A 214 -3.56 -26.66 2.71
CA GLN A 214 -4.74 -27.06 1.96
C GLN A 214 -5.51 -25.85 1.45
N VAL A 215 -6.25 -26.03 0.37
CA VAL A 215 -7.38 -25.16 0.05
C VAL A 215 -8.64 -25.88 0.45
N MET A 216 -9.47 -25.25 1.26
CA MET A 216 -10.79 -25.73 1.64
C MET A 216 -11.86 -25.07 0.76
N ARG A 217 -12.97 -25.76 0.57
CA ARG A 217 -14.22 -25.20 0.04
C ARG A 217 -15.27 -25.22 1.14
N VAL A 218 -15.93 -24.08 1.34
CA VAL A 218 -17.10 -23.95 2.19
C VAL A 218 -18.31 -23.64 1.31
N SER A 219 -19.30 -24.54 1.31
CA SER A 219 -20.52 -24.37 0.52
C SER A 219 -21.68 -25.20 1.09
N PRO A 220 -22.94 -24.84 0.78
CA PRO A 220 -23.37 -23.53 0.27
C PRO A 220 -23.18 -22.42 1.33
N LEU A 221 -22.86 -21.20 0.92
CA LEU A 221 -22.74 -20.04 1.81
C LEU A 221 -24.10 -19.46 2.25
N ASP A 222 -25.10 -19.55 1.38
CA ASP A 222 -26.48 -19.10 1.60
C ASP A 222 -27.38 -20.14 2.29
N GLY A 223 -26.87 -21.35 2.57
CA GLY A 223 -27.64 -22.43 3.20
C GLY A 223 -27.62 -22.41 4.73
N GLU A 224 -28.59 -23.11 5.35
CA GLU A 224 -28.66 -23.28 6.81
C GLU A 224 -27.50 -24.12 7.38
N SER A 225 -26.84 -24.92 6.53
CA SER A 225 -25.68 -25.72 6.91
C SER A 225 -24.58 -25.59 5.86
N GLN A 226 -23.39 -25.22 6.31
CA GLN A 226 -22.20 -25.13 5.48
C GLN A 226 -21.37 -26.41 5.63
N ASN A 227 -21.03 -27.03 4.51
CA ASN A 227 -20.06 -28.11 4.48
C ASN A 227 -18.67 -27.53 4.21
N THR A 228 -17.69 -27.91 5.03
CA THR A 228 -16.28 -27.61 4.77
C THR A 228 -15.60 -28.88 4.26
N GLU A 229 -15.08 -28.85 3.04
CA GLU A 229 -14.35 -29.96 2.45
C GLU A 229 -12.96 -29.53 1.97
N VAL A 230 -12.05 -30.50 1.90
CA VAL A 230 -10.71 -30.27 1.36
C VAL A 230 -10.78 -30.30 -0.17
N PHE A 231 -10.44 -29.18 -0.80
CA PHE A 231 -10.41 -29.04 -2.25
C PHE A 231 -9.02 -29.33 -2.83
N CYS A 232 -7.98 -28.71 -2.29
CA CYS A 232 -6.59 -29.00 -2.63
C CYS A 232 -5.85 -29.52 -1.41
N ARG A 233 -5.06 -30.59 -1.60
CA ARG A 233 -4.23 -31.21 -0.55
C ARG A 233 -2.76 -30.88 -0.78
N ASP A 234 -1.97 -31.06 0.28
CA ASP A 234 -0.51 -31.08 0.23
C ASP A 234 0.09 -29.84 -0.45
N LEU A 235 -0.46 -28.66 -0.13
CA LEU A 235 0.21 -27.40 -0.45
C LEU A 235 1.55 -27.36 0.30
N PRO A 236 2.64 -27.00 -0.40
CA PRO A 236 3.92 -26.82 0.25
C PRO A 236 3.85 -25.63 1.20
N VAL A 237 4.48 -25.77 2.37
CA VAL A 237 4.50 -24.74 3.39
C VAL A 237 5.87 -24.65 4.03
N ASP A 238 6.23 -23.46 4.48
CA ASP A 238 7.33 -23.26 5.42
C ASP A 238 6.79 -22.79 6.78
N SER A 239 7.54 -23.06 7.85
CA SER A 239 7.14 -22.66 9.20
C SER A 239 6.97 -21.14 9.37
N GLN A 240 7.79 -20.35 8.68
CA GLN A 240 7.80 -18.89 8.73
C GLN A 240 6.93 -18.30 7.60
N SER A 241 6.95 -18.91 6.42
CA SER A 241 6.21 -18.46 5.23
C SER A 241 5.05 -19.39 4.90
N TRP A 242 4.02 -19.41 5.77
CA TRP A 242 2.87 -20.32 5.65
C TRP A 242 1.65 -19.71 4.95
N ARG A 243 1.71 -18.42 4.63
CA ARG A 243 0.56 -17.67 4.13
C ARG A 243 0.38 -17.93 2.63
N HIS A 244 -0.86 -18.20 2.25
CA HIS A 244 -1.27 -18.41 0.87
C HIS A 244 -2.42 -17.47 0.58
N THR A 245 -2.33 -16.71 -0.50
CA THR A 245 -3.45 -15.94 -1.03
C THR A 245 -4.06 -16.66 -2.22
N LEU A 246 -5.31 -16.34 -2.56
CA LEU A 246 -5.97 -16.96 -3.69
C LEU A 246 -6.93 -16.00 -4.38
N ALA A 247 -7.08 -16.17 -5.69
CA ALA A 247 -8.04 -15.45 -6.51
C ALA A 247 -8.78 -16.41 -7.42
N VAL A 248 -10.05 -16.10 -7.69
CA VAL A 248 -10.86 -16.85 -8.66
C VAL A 248 -10.99 -16.02 -9.93
N SER A 249 -10.69 -16.64 -11.06
CA SER A 249 -10.83 -16.03 -12.37
C SER A 249 -12.31 -15.92 -12.79
N PRO A 250 -12.64 -15.08 -13.79
CA PRO A 250 -13.99 -15.04 -14.35
C PRO A 250 -14.49 -16.37 -14.93
N SER A 251 -13.59 -17.31 -15.24
CA SER A 251 -13.90 -18.68 -15.69
C SER A 251 -14.00 -19.69 -14.54
N SER A 252 -13.99 -19.24 -13.29
CA SER A 252 -14.03 -20.07 -12.07
C SER A 252 -12.79 -20.95 -11.83
N ASP A 253 -11.67 -20.69 -12.52
CA ASP A 253 -10.38 -21.28 -12.16
C ASP A 253 -9.79 -20.59 -10.92
N VAL A 254 -9.25 -21.36 -9.98
CA VAL A 254 -8.66 -20.87 -8.73
C VAL A 254 -7.15 -20.78 -8.86
N TYR A 255 -6.58 -19.65 -8.49
CA TYR A 255 -5.14 -19.40 -8.47
C TYR A 255 -4.70 -19.21 -7.03
N VAL A 256 -3.61 -19.86 -6.63
CA VAL A 256 -3.12 -19.89 -5.25
C VAL A 256 -1.64 -19.56 -5.23
N SER A 257 -1.23 -18.61 -4.39
CA SER A 257 0.19 -18.33 -4.17
C SER A 257 0.81 -19.34 -3.21
N VAL A 258 2.09 -19.64 -3.42
CA VAL A 258 2.91 -20.47 -2.54
C VAL A 258 4.23 -19.74 -2.37
N ALA A 259 4.51 -19.31 -1.14
CA ALA A 259 5.74 -18.62 -0.77
C ALA A 259 7.00 -19.44 -1.11
N ALA A 260 8.14 -18.79 -1.21
CA ALA A 260 9.44 -19.44 -1.39
C ALA A 260 9.88 -20.23 -0.14
N GLY A 261 9.56 -19.71 1.05
CA GLY A 261 10.01 -20.26 2.32
C GLY A 261 11.53 -20.20 2.52
N GLN A 262 12.01 -20.64 3.67
CA GLN A 262 13.44 -20.70 4.00
C GLN A 262 14.09 -22.04 3.56
N MET A 263 13.57 -22.69 2.51
CA MET A 263 13.96 -24.06 2.20
C MET A 263 15.39 -24.16 1.68
N GLU A 264 16.16 -25.11 2.23
CA GLU A 264 17.54 -25.40 1.80
C GLU A 264 17.66 -25.91 0.35
N ASP A 265 16.60 -26.51 -0.23
CA ASP A 265 16.55 -26.95 -1.63
C ASP A 265 15.18 -26.70 -2.30
N PRO A 266 14.99 -25.56 -3.01
CA PRO A 266 13.75 -25.26 -3.73
C PRO A 266 13.44 -26.24 -4.88
N ARG A 267 14.35 -27.14 -5.28
CA ARG A 267 14.08 -28.17 -6.31
C ARG A 267 13.22 -29.31 -5.79
N ARG A 268 12.95 -29.38 -4.48
CA ARG A 268 12.19 -30.46 -3.86
C ARG A 268 10.70 -30.41 -4.21
N ASP A 269 10.16 -29.22 -4.41
CA ASP A 269 8.79 -29.03 -4.87
C ASP A 269 8.71 -27.77 -5.74
N TRP A 270 8.34 -27.96 -7.00
CA TRP A 270 8.28 -26.89 -8.01
C TRP A 270 7.25 -25.80 -7.67
N ARG A 271 6.34 -26.09 -6.73
CA ARG A 271 5.28 -25.16 -6.32
C ARG A 271 5.79 -24.05 -5.39
N TYR A 272 6.95 -24.17 -4.76
CA TYR A 272 7.50 -23.03 -3.99
C TYR A 272 7.80 -21.85 -4.90
N ALA A 273 7.73 -20.65 -4.32
CA ALA A 273 8.00 -19.39 -5.02
C ALA A 273 7.16 -19.21 -6.30
N SER A 274 5.87 -19.58 -6.23
CA SER A 274 5.02 -19.70 -7.41
C SER A 274 3.58 -19.32 -7.14
N VAL A 275 2.84 -19.07 -8.23
CA VAL A 275 1.39 -19.12 -8.26
C VAL A 275 0.99 -20.34 -9.07
N VAL A 276 0.12 -21.17 -8.50
CA VAL A 276 -0.42 -22.37 -9.13
C VAL A 276 -1.87 -22.17 -9.52
N ARG A 277 -2.30 -22.77 -10.63
CA ARG A 277 -3.72 -22.90 -10.98
C ARG A 277 -4.23 -24.24 -10.47
N LEU A 278 -5.34 -24.24 -9.75
CA LEU A 278 -6.05 -25.45 -9.37
C LEU A 278 -7.10 -25.79 -10.44
N ASP A 279 -7.09 -27.03 -10.92
CA ASP A 279 -8.16 -27.53 -11.79
C ASP A 279 -9.45 -27.84 -11.01
N SER A 280 -10.48 -28.33 -11.70
CA SER A 280 -11.79 -28.65 -11.09
C SER A 280 -11.71 -29.69 -9.97
N ASP A 281 -10.68 -30.56 -10.00
CA ASP A 281 -10.42 -31.61 -9.01
C ASP A 281 -9.48 -31.13 -7.88
N GLY A 282 -9.03 -29.87 -7.94
CA GLY A 282 -8.14 -29.26 -6.97
C GLY A 282 -6.67 -29.65 -7.12
N ARG A 283 -6.27 -30.15 -8.30
CA ARG A 283 -4.86 -30.46 -8.58
C ARG A 283 -4.12 -29.22 -9.03
N SER A 284 -2.90 -29.03 -8.52
CA SER A 284 -2.05 -27.90 -8.86
C SER A 284 -1.38 -28.06 -10.23
N HIS A 285 -1.46 -27.02 -11.05
CA HIS A 285 -0.75 -26.85 -12.31
C HIS A 285 0.13 -25.59 -12.24
N PRO A 286 1.35 -25.59 -12.81
CA PRO A 286 2.17 -24.40 -12.86
C PRO A 286 1.45 -23.26 -13.58
N PHE A 287 1.60 -22.04 -13.07
CA PHE A 287 1.13 -20.84 -13.76
C PHE A 287 2.20 -19.76 -13.82
N ALA A 288 2.78 -19.35 -12.70
CA ALA A 288 3.89 -18.40 -12.66
C ALA A 288 4.88 -18.79 -11.55
N SER A 289 6.17 -18.50 -11.72
CA SER A 289 7.22 -18.78 -10.75
C SER A 289 8.09 -17.55 -10.49
N GLY A 290 9.04 -17.65 -9.57
CA GLY A 290 10.00 -16.58 -9.31
C GLY A 290 9.41 -15.44 -8.49
N LEU A 291 8.48 -15.74 -7.58
CA LEU A 291 7.91 -14.81 -6.61
C LEU A 291 8.35 -15.22 -5.20
N HIS A 292 8.87 -14.30 -4.39
CA HIS A 292 9.35 -14.63 -3.04
C HIS A 292 8.20 -14.94 -2.07
N GLU A 293 7.34 -13.96 -1.81
CA GLU A 293 6.16 -14.09 -0.96
C GLU A 293 5.00 -13.32 -1.58
N CYS A 294 4.27 -13.98 -2.48
CA CYS A 294 3.09 -13.40 -3.09
C CYS A 294 1.92 -13.40 -2.10
N LEU A 295 1.52 -12.23 -1.62
CA LEU A 295 0.52 -12.05 -0.56
C LEU A 295 -0.82 -11.48 -1.04
N GLY A 296 -0.87 -10.91 -2.24
CA GLY A 296 -2.08 -10.38 -2.86
C GLY A 296 -2.25 -10.88 -4.29
N LEU A 297 -3.48 -11.24 -4.65
CA LEU A 297 -3.85 -11.67 -5.99
C LEU A 297 -5.20 -11.06 -6.38
N ALA A 298 -5.29 -10.46 -7.56
CA ALA A 298 -6.56 -9.98 -8.11
C ALA A 298 -6.58 -10.00 -9.63
N PHE A 299 -7.70 -10.43 -10.20
CA PHE A 299 -7.93 -10.31 -11.64
C PHE A 299 -8.39 -8.89 -11.98
N HIS A 300 -7.72 -8.28 -12.96
CA HIS A 300 -8.16 -7.00 -13.49
C HIS A 300 -9.50 -7.17 -14.23
N PRO A 301 -10.55 -6.42 -13.86
CA PRO A 301 -11.94 -6.70 -14.29
C PRO A 301 -12.15 -6.58 -15.81
N GLN A 302 -11.40 -5.71 -16.49
CA GLN A 302 -11.55 -5.49 -17.93
C GLN A 302 -10.60 -6.33 -18.79
N SER A 303 -9.30 -6.38 -18.47
CA SER A 303 -8.31 -7.12 -19.25
C SER A 303 -8.23 -8.61 -18.90
N GLY A 304 -8.72 -9.03 -17.74
CA GLY A 304 -8.58 -10.40 -17.24
C GLY A 304 -7.15 -10.79 -16.82
N SER A 305 -6.22 -9.84 -16.77
CA SER A 305 -4.84 -10.11 -16.31
C SER A 305 -4.81 -10.35 -14.80
N LEU A 306 -4.03 -11.32 -14.33
CA LEU A 306 -3.81 -11.56 -12.89
C LEU A 306 -2.71 -10.63 -12.38
N TRP A 307 -3.01 -9.84 -11.36
CA TRP A 307 -2.06 -8.95 -10.68
C TRP A 307 -1.66 -9.59 -9.37
N ALA A 308 -0.41 -9.36 -8.98
CA ALA A 308 0.16 -9.92 -7.78
C ALA A 308 1.05 -8.89 -7.07
N THR A 309 0.97 -8.85 -5.75
CA THR A 309 2.04 -8.26 -4.93
C THR A 309 3.05 -9.33 -4.56
N ASP A 310 4.31 -8.93 -4.40
CA ASP A 310 5.39 -9.80 -3.92
C ASP A 310 6.17 -9.07 -2.82
N ASP A 311 6.30 -9.71 -1.66
CA ASP A 311 7.07 -9.23 -0.51
C ASP A 311 8.50 -9.76 -0.61
N SER A 312 9.47 -8.86 -0.78
CA SER A 312 10.88 -9.22 -0.97
C SER A 312 11.52 -9.69 0.35
N PRO A 313 12.61 -10.49 0.32
CA PRO A 313 13.23 -10.96 1.56
C PRO A 313 13.84 -9.81 2.36
N GLU A 314 13.76 -9.89 3.69
CA GLU A 314 14.34 -8.87 4.55
C GLU A 314 15.86 -8.99 4.77
N THR A 315 16.52 -9.99 4.18
CA THR A 315 17.85 -10.47 4.62
C THR A 315 19.05 -9.73 4.02
N ILE A 316 18.87 -8.87 3.01
CA ILE A 316 19.98 -8.22 2.30
C ILE A 316 19.79 -6.71 2.20
N GLY A 317 19.87 -5.98 3.32
CA GLY A 317 19.98 -4.52 3.31
C GLY A 317 18.75 -3.73 2.83
N PHE A 318 18.47 -2.63 3.51
CA PHE A 318 17.18 -1.92 3.46
C PHE A 318 16.75 -1.36 2.08
N GLU A 319 17.68 -1.14 1.15
CA GLU A 319 17.38 -0.53 -0.17
C GLU A 319 17.64 -1.48 -1.34
N VAL A 320 18.03 -2.74 -1.08
CA VAL A 320 18.54 -3.62 -2.14
C VAL A 320 17.40 -4.27 -2.91
N HIS A 321 16.32 -4.64 -2.23
CA HIS A 321 15.19 -5.35 -2.80
C HIS A 321 13.89 -4.57 -2.52
N PRO A 322 13.32 -3.86 -3.51
CA PRO A 322 11.98 -3.30 -3.33
C PRO A 322 10.96 -4.43 -3.29
N ASP A 323 9.85 -4.20 -2.59
CA ASP A 323 8.67 -5.04 -2.79
C ASP A 323 8.09 -4.76 -4.18
N GLU A 324 7.24 -5.63 -4.70
CA GLU A 324 6.87 -5.57 -6.11
C GLU A 324 5.37 -5.64 -6.34
N LEU A 325 4.96 -4.96 -7.41
CA LEU A 325 3.69 -5.23 -8.08
C LEU A 325 3.98 -5.84 -9.44
N ASN A 326 3.37 -6.98 -9.70
CA ASN A 326 3.59 -7.83 -10.86
C ASN A 326 2.27 -8.07 -11.63
N VAL A 327 2.38 -8.26 -12.95
CA VAL A 327 1.27 -8.74 -13.78
C VAL A 327 1.64 -10.13 -14.27
N LEU A 328 1.03 -11.14 -13.67
CA LEU A 328 1.36 -12.53 -13.89
C LEU A 328 0.91 -13.02 -15.26
N ARG A 329 1.71 -13.92 -15.83
CA ARG A 329 1.46 -14.58 -17.12
C ARG A 329 1.74 -16.06 -16.98
N ASP A 330 1.01 -16.83 -17.77
CA ASP A 330 1.23 -18.27 -17.87
C ASP A 330 2.66 -18.58 -18.32
N GLY A 331 3.37 -19.40 -17.54
CA GLY A 331 4.78 -19.75 -17.70
C GLY A 331 5.78 -18.64 -17.36
N GLY A 332 5.32 -17.51 -16.78
CA GLY A 332 6.20 -16.39 -16.43
C GLY A 332 7.12 -16.68 -15.25
N ASP A 333 8.38 -16.26 -15.35
CA ASP A 333 9.36 -16.28 -14.27
C ASP A 333 9.64 -14.84 -13.81
N PHE A 334 9.29 -14.51 -12.57
CA PHE A 334 9.39 -13.17 -12.00
C PHE A 334 10.72 -12.91 -11.28
N GLY A 335 11.65 -13.86 -11.37
CA GLY A 335 13.07 -13.60 -11.16
C GLY A 335 13.64 -14.00 -9.81
N TRP A 336 12.83 -14.17 -8.76
CA TRP A 336 13.31 -14.72 -7.50
C TRP A 336 14.01 -16.09 -7.70
N PRO A 337 15.18 -16.36 -7.09
CA PRO A 337 15.96 -15.51 -6.17
C PRO A 337 17.09 -14.71 -6.85
N PHE A 338 17.16 -14.70 -8.17
CA PHE A 338 18.30 -14.18 -8.93
C PHE A 338 18.14 -12.73 -9.35
N CYS A 339 16.90 -12.26 -9.46
CA CYS A 339 16.54 -11.00 -10.09
C CYS A 339 15.38 -10.36 -9.35
N TYR A 340 15.40 -9.03 -9.29
CA TYR A 340 14.42 -8.23 -8.58
C TYR A 340 14.00 -7.01 -9.41
N ALA A 341 12.83 -6.49 -9.13
CA ALA A 341 12.21 -5.32 -9.72
C ALA A 341 12.22 -5.39 -11.26
N ASP A 342 12.71 -4.34 -11.91
CA ASP A 342 12.94 -4.31 -13.34
C ASP A 342 14.24 -5.06 -13.71
N ARG A 343 14.23 -6.39 -13.54
CA ARG A 343 15.28 -7.33 -13.96
C ARG A 343 16.67 -6.99 -13.42
N LYS A 344 16.75 -6.43 -12.22
CA LYS A 344 18.00 -6.10 -11.56
C LYS A 344 18.60 -7.38 -10.98
N PRO A 345 19.83 -7.75 -11.34
CA PRO A 345 20.49 -8.91 -10.76
C PRO A 345 20.72 -8.74 -9.26
N ASP A 346 20.48 -9.81 -8.52
CA ASP A 346 21.02 -9.95 -7.17
C ASP A 346 22.56 -9.82 -7.20
N ALA A 347 23.13 -9.22 -6.15
CA ALA A 347 24.56 -9.00 -6.07
C ALA A 347 25.38 -10.29 -5.89
N GLN A 348 24.80 -11.34 -5.30
CA GLN A 348 25.47 -12.59 -4.98
C GLN A 348 25.05 -13.73 -5.93
N LEU A 349 23.75 -13.82 -6.22
CA LEU A 349 23.18 -14.94 -6.97
C LEU A 349 22.98 -14.61 -8.46
N GLY A 350 22.75 -13.33 -8.78
CA GLY A 350 22.25 -12.89 -10.07
C GLY A 350 23.31 -12.63 -11.12
N SER A 351 22.89 -12.56 -12.38
CA SER A 351 23.68 -11.98 -13.47
C SER A 351 22.78 -11.34 -14.50
N LEU A 352 23.32 -10.39 -15.30
CA LEU A 352 22.57 -9.77 -16.39
C LEU A 352 22.00 -10.78 -17.40
N GLY A 353 22.71 -11.90 -17.63
CA GLY A 353 22.24 -12.95 -18.54
C GLY A 353 21.01 -13.68 -18.01
N ILE A 354 20.95 -13.95 -16.71
CA ILE A 354 19.79 -14.60 -16.06
C ILE A 354 18.59 -13.64 -16.11
N CYS A 355 18.77 -12.39 -15.68
CA CYS A 355 17.67 -11.45 -15.52
C CYS A 355 17.08 -10.92 -16.83
N GLN A 356 17.77 -11.08 -17.97
CA GLN A 356 17.18 -10.79 -19.28
C GLN A 356 16.05 -11.75 -19.65
N ALA A 357 16.02 -12.96 -19.07
CA ALA A 357 15.02 -13.99 -19.36
C ALA A 357 13.78 -13.91 -18.44
N THR A 358 13.81 -13.08 -17.40
CA THR A 358 12.71 -12.96 -16.43
C THR A 358 11.71 -11.90 -16.86
N GLU A 359 10.53 -11.89 -16.28
CA GLU A 359 9.56 -10.82 -16.41
C GLU A 359 9.91 -9.69 -15.42
N PRO A 360 9.76 -8.41 -15.81
CA PRO A 360 9.99 -7.27 -14.92
C PRO A 360 8.75 -6.97 -14.08
N SER A 361 8.95 -6.44 -12.88
CA SER A 361 7.85 -5.86 -12.13
C SER A 361 7.26 -4.64 -12.83
N VAL A 362 5.94 -4.46 -12.73
CA VAL A 362 5.26 -3.29 -13.30
C VAL A 362 5.46 -2.05 -12.43
N MET A 363 5.79 -2.25 -11.15
CA MET A 363 6.10 -1.19 -10.21
C MET A 363 6.92 -1.72 -9.03
N ALA A 364 7.94 -0.96 -8.65
CA ALA A 364 8.60 -1.14 -7.35
C ALA A 364 7.77 -0.44 -6.27
N LEU A 365 7.49 -1.18 -5.20
CA LEU A 365 6.88 -0.72 -3.97
C LEU A 365 7.99 -0.44 -2.94
N PRO A 366 7.72 0.36 -1.89
CA PRO A 366 8.68 0.58 -0.82
C PRO A 366 9.18 -0.75 -0.23
N SER A 367 10.49 -0.90 -0.03
CA SER A 367 11.06 -2.09 0.62
C SER A 367 10.49 -2.29 2.03
N HIS A 368 10.30 -3.55 2.44
CA HIS A 368 9.81 -3.92 3.78
C HIS A 368 8.43 -3.34 4.11
N SER A 369 7.62 -3.10 3.09
CA SER A 369 6.25 -2.60 3.23
C SER A 369 5.24 -3.73 3.37
N THR A 370 5.63 -4.97 3.01
CA THR A 370 4.80 -6.17 3.05
C THR A 370 3.45 -5.92 2.38
N PRO A 371 3.44 -5.71 1.04
CA PRO A 371 2.22 -5.47 0.29
C PRO A 371 1.38 -6.75 0.28
N ALA A 372 0.35 -6.77 1.09
CA ALA A 372 -0.50 -7.93 1.29
C ALA A 372 -1.64 -7.93 0.25
N GLY A 373 -2.88 -7.66 0.62
CA GLY A 373 -4.03 -7.75 -0.28
C GLY A 373 -4.11 -6.63 -1.31
N ILE A 374 -4.76 -6.94 -2.43
CA ILE A 374 -5.02 -6.00 -3.52
C ILE A 374 -6.45 -6.12 -4.07
N VAL A 375 -7.02 -5.00 -4.51
CA VAL A 375 -8.33 -5.00 -5.20
C VAL A 375 -8.44 -3.83 -6.17
N PHE A 376 -9.18 -4.03 -7.26
CA PHE A 376 -9.53 -2.96 -8.20
C PHE A 376 -10.74 -2.15 -7.72
N GLY A 377 -10.70 -0.84 -7.93
CA GLY A 377 -11.77 0.09 -7.51
C GLY A 377 -13.01 0.11 -8.39
N ASP A 378 -13.10 -0.71 -9.44
CA ASP A 378 -14.12 -0.61 -10.49
C ASP A 378 -15.57 -0.67 -9.96
N ARG A 379 -15.76 -1.39 -8.85
CA ARG A 379 -17.04 -1.57 -8.15
C ARG A 379 -17.33 -0.52 -7.06
N LEU A 380 -16.42 0.43 -6.80
CA LEU A 380 -16.65 1.46 -5.79
C LEU A 380 -17.78 2.40 -6.17
N LYS A 381 -18.59 2.77 -5.19
CA LYS A 381 -19.54 3.89 -5.29
C LYS A 381 -18.79 5.19 -5.05
N ALA A 382 -18.03 5.61 -6.06
CA ALA A 382 -17.11 6.73 -5.98
C ALA A 382 -16.99 7.46 -7.33
N ASP A 383 -16.44 8.68 -7.30
CA ASP A 383 -16.09 9.40 -8.52
C ASP A 383 -15.12 8.55 -9.41
N PRO A 384 -15.14 8.72 -10.76
CA PRO A 384 -14.41 7.85 -11.69
C PRO A 384 -12.91 7.68 -11.41
N LEU A 385 -12.29 8.68 -10.78
CA LEU A 385 -10.88 8.65 -10.40
C LEU A 385 -10.57 7.51 -9.43
N TYR A 386 -11.36 7.35 -8.35
CA TYR A 386 -11.20 6.28 -7.37
C TYR A 386 -11.50 4.91 -7.98
N ARG A 387 -12.48 4.87 -8.89
CA ARG A 387 -12.84 3.63 -9.60
C ARG A 387 -11.76 3.14 -10.56
N SER A 388 -10.84 4.03 -10.96
CA SER A 388 -9.74 3.74 -11.88
C SER A 388 -8.42 3.50 -11.14
N MET A 389 -8.48 2.94 -9.92
CA MET A 389 -7.31 2.68 -9.08
C MET A 389 -7.22 1.21 -8.67
N LEU A 390 -5.98 0.74 -8.48
CA LEU A 390 -5.67 -0.45 -7.70
C LEU A 390 -5.41 -0.03 -6.26
N TYR A 391 -6.01 -0.73 -5.30
CA TYR A 391 -5.80 -0.53 -3.88
C TYR A 391 -4.90 -1.64 -3.35
N VAL A 392 -3.91 -1.27 -2.54
CA VAL A 392 -2.91 -2.19 -1.97
C VAL A 392 -2.85 -1.96 -0.47
N ALA A 393 -3.22 -2.99 0.30
CA ALA A 393 -3.06 -3.00 1.74
C ALA A 393 -1.60 -3.35 2.08
N MET A 394 -0.92 -2.49 2.83
CA MET A 394 0.48 -2.68 3.20
C MET A 394 0.57 -2.96 4.70
N ASN A 395 0.93 -4.20 5.03
CA ASN A 395 0.98 -4.70 6.41
C ASN A 395 2.08 -4.05 7.24
N GLY A 396 3.15 -3.62 6.57
CA GLY A 396 4.34 -3.04 7.16
C GLY A 396 5.31 -4.05 7.75
N SER A 397 6.54 -3.58 7.97
CA SER A 397 7.68 -4.38 8.41
C SER A 397 7.41 -5.13 9.72
N GLU A 398 7.87 -6.39 9.82
CA GLU A 398 7.78 -7.19 11.05
C GLU A 398 8.96 -6.91 12.01
N HIS A 399 10.10 -6.41 11.48
CA HIS A 399 11.33 -6.15 12.24
C HIS A 399 11.70 -4.65 12.25
N GLY A 400 11.87 -4.09 13.46
CA GLY A 400 11.81 -2.65 13.71
C GLY A 400 12.86 -1.70 13.09
N LYS A 401 12.66 -0.43 13.44
CA LYS A 401 13.36 0.84 13.13
C LYS A 401 12.92 1.63 11.90
N GLN A 402 12.20 1.08 10.93
CA GLN A 402 11.61 1.88 9.85
C GLN A 402 10.17 1.45 9.56
N ASN A 403 9.21 2.34 9.83
CA ASN A 403 7.77 2.13 9.63
C ASN A 403 7.39 2.25 8.14
N GLN A 404 7.91 1.36 7.30
CA GLN A 404 7.43 1.20 5.93
C GLN A 404 6.16 0.32 5.94
N GLY A 405 5.25 0.58 5.00
CA GLY A 405 3.89 0.00 5.02
C GLY A 405 2.98 0.67 6.04
N PHE A 406 2.15 -0.10 6.74
CA PHE A 406 1.13 0.40 7.69
C PHE A 406 0.16 1.41 7.05
N ARG A 407 -0.29 1.10 5.83
CA ARG A 407 -1.09 2.02 5.01
C ARG A 407 -1.92 1.30 3.98
N LEU A 408 -2.93 2.00 3.48
CA LEU A 408 -3.66 1.66 2.27
C LEU A 408 -3.16 2.57 1.15
N MET A 409 -2.50 1.99 0.15
CA MET A 409 -2.02 2.70 -1.03
C MET A 409 -3.02 2.57 -2.18
N ALA A 410 -3.19 3.62 -2.98
CA ALA A 410 -3.96 3.62 -4.22
C ALA A 410 -3.04 3.96 -5.42
N ILE A 411 -3.13 3.17 -6.49
CA ILE A 411 -2.31 3.30 -7.69
C ILE A 411 -3.23 3.62 -8.88
N PRO A 412 -3.11 4.79 -9.53
CA PRO A 412 -3.96 5.17 -10.64
C PRO A 412 -3.65 4.36 -11.90
N LEU A 413 -4.69 3.85 -12.54
CA LEU A 413 -4.65 3.05 -13.75
C LEU A 413 -5.32 3.76 -14.93
N THR A 414 -4.97 3.33 -16.13
CA THR A 414 -5.78 3.52 -17.33
C THR A 414 -6.89 2.48 -17.35
N ASP A 415 -7.92 2.70 -18.16
CA ASP A 415 -9.01 1.73 -18.36
C ASP A 415 -8.48 0.34 -18.78
N VAL A 416 -7.39 0.31 -19.56
CA VAL A 416 -6.70 -0.93 -19.98
C VAL A 416 -5.69 -1.48 -18.96
N GLY A 417 -5.75 -1.03 -17.71
CA GLY A 417 -4.93 -1.54 -16.61
C GLY A 417 -3.48 -1.07 -16.56
N ARG A 418 -3.05 -0.11 -17.37
CA ARG A 418 -1.68 0.45 -17.27
C ARG A 418 -1.56 1.47 -16.16
N ILE A 419 -0.48 1.42 -15.37
CA ILE A 419 -0.18 2.42 -14.34
C ILE A 419 0.02 3.80 -14.97
N ARG A 420 -0.73 4.80 -14.50
CA ARG A 420 -0.71 6.19 -15.00
C ARG A 420 0.12 7.15 -14.17
N GLY A 421 0.52 6.74 -12.98
CA GLY A 421 1.07 7.64 -11.98
C GLY A 421 1.80 6.91 -10.89
N TRP A 422 1.95 7.61 -9.78
CA TRP A 422 2.65 7.14 -8.61
C TRP A 422 1.61 6.54 -7.64
N GLY A 423 2.07 5.67 -6.73
CA GLY A 423 1.25 5.23 -5.62
C GLY A 423 0.97 6.39 -4.67
N ILE A 424 -0.25 6.45 -4.14
CA ILE A 424 -0.72 7.48 -3.20
C ILE A 424 -1.13 6.80 -1.92
N ASP A 425 -0.61 7.27 -0.79
CA ASP A 425 -1.07 6.85 0.54
C ASP A 425 -2.47 7.44 0.78
N LEU A 426 -3.49 6.58 0.69
CA LEU A 426 -4.88 6.98 0.80
C LEU A 426 -5.30 7.07 2.28
N VAL A 427 -4.88 6.08 3.06
CA VAL A 427 -5.05 6.03 4.51
C VAL A 427 -3.73 5.54 5.09
N SER A 428 -3.25 6.18 6.15
CA SER A 428 -2.06 5.79 6.91
C SER A 428 -2.25 6.17 8.38
N GLY A 429 -1.24 5.92 9.22
CA GLY A 429 -1.32 6.23 10.66
C GLY A 429 -1.57 5.01 11.56
N TRP A 430 -1.63 3.80 11.00
CA TRP A 430 -1.60 2.56 11.78
C TRP A 430 -0.27 2.31 12.51
N SER A 431 0.75 3.11 12.18
CA SER A 431 1.95 3.26 12.97
C SER A 431 2.34 4.74 13.08
N VAL A 432 2.63 5.19 14.31
CA VAL A 432 3.02 6.57 14.62
C VAL A 432 4.31 6.52 15.44
N ASP A 433 5.38 7.15 14.96
CA ASP A 433 6.69 7.22 15.63
C ASP A 433 7.31 5.87 16.08
N GLY A 434 6.89 4.77 15.45
CA GLY A 434 7.36 3.42 15.75
C GLY A 434 6.39 2.60 16.59
N ASP A 435 5.38 3.25 17.15
CA ASP A 435 4.28 2.57 17.84
C ASP A 435 3.28 2.06 16.80
N VAL A 436 3.14 0.74 16.71
CA VAL A 436 2.30 0.07 15.73
C VAL A 436 1.04 -0.40 16.46
N TRP A 437 -0.12 0.11 16.05
CA TRP A 437 -1.41 -0.29 16.62
C TRP A 437 -2.30 -1.06 15.63
N GLY A 438 -2.01 -1.00 14.33
CA GLY A 438 -2.70 -1.77 13.30
C GLY A 438 -1.78 -2.25 12.18
N ARG A 439 -2.23 -3.28 11.47
CA ARG A 439 -1.56 -3.94 10.35
C ARG A 439 -2.57 -4.32 9.28
N PRO A 440 -2.86 -3.41 8.33
CA PRO A 440 -3.74 -3.69 7.19
C PRO A 440 -3.27 -4.94 6.43
N ARG A 441 -4.15 -5.92 6.21
CA ARG A 441 -3.83 -7.18 5.56
C ARG A 441 -4.46 -7.30 4.19
N ASP A 442 -5.77 -7.46 4.14
CA ASP A 442 -6.49 -7.76 2.90
C ASP A 442 -7.54 -6.70 2.62
N VAL A 443 -7.96 -6.59 1.36
CA VAL A 443 -8.83 -5.51 0.90
C VAL A 443 -9.84 -6.02 -0.13
N ALA A 444 -11.10 -5.63 0.03
CA ALA A 444 -12.18 -6.05 -0.86
C ALA A 444 -13.20 -4.93 -1.06
N VAL A 445 -13.91 -4.95 -2.20
CA VAL A 445 -15.04 -4.04 -2.46
C VAL A 445 -16.35 -4.79 -2.23
N GLY A 446 -17.20 -4.24 -1.37
CA GLY A 446 -18.53 -4.77 -1.09
C GLY A 446 -19.56 -4.41 -2.17
N PRO A 447 -20.72 -5.09 -2.21
CA PRO A 447 -21.80 -4.76 -3.15
C PRO A 447 -22.45 -3.40 -2.86
N ASP A 448 -22.25 -2.83 -1.67
CA ASP A 448 -22.61 -1.47 -1.30
C ASP A 448 -21.70 -0.40 -1.94
N GLY A 449 -20.61 -0.84 -2.57
CA GLY A 449 -19.61 0.01 -3.21
C GLY A 449 -18.61 0.65 -2.23
N ALA A 450 -18.55 0.18 -0.98
CA ALA A 450 -17.52 0.56 -0.03
C ALA A 450 -16.29 -0.35 -0.15
N LEU A 451 -15.14 0.16 0.30
CA LEU A 451 -13.91 -0.62 0.42
C LEU A 451 -13.78 -1.13 1.86
N TYR A 452 -13.42 -2.39 2.02
CA TYR A 452 -13.23 -3.03 3.31
C TYR A 452 -11.77 -3.45 3.45
N VAL A 453 -11.18 -3.26 4.63
CA VAL A 453 -9.77 -3.59 4.92
C VAL A 453 -9.69 -4.38 6.21
N SER A 454 -9.11 -5.58 6.18
CA SER A 454 -8.84 -6.36 7.40
C SER A 454 -7.56 -5.89 8.08
N ASP A 455 -7.49 -6.05 9.41
CA ASP A 455 -6.34 -5.66 10.23
C ASP A 455 -5.97 -6.78 11.21
N SER A 456 -4.79 -7.36 11.03
CA SER A 456 -4.35 -8.52 11.82
C SER A 456 -3.94 -8.16 13.25
N LEU A 457 -3.48 -6.92 13.47
CA LEU A 457 -3.01 -6.50 14.78
C LEU A 457 -4.13 -5.87 15.60
N ALA A 458 -4.88 -4.94 15.01
CA ALA A 458 -6.03 -4.33 15.66
C ALA A 458 -7.19 -5.33 15.83
N GLY A 459 -7.19 -6.40 15.05
CA GLY A 459 -8.25 -7.40 15.08
C GLY A 459 -9.56 -6.85 14.56
N ALA A 460 -9.51 -6.17 13.43
CA ALA A 460 -10.60 -5.35 12.93
C ALA A 460 -10.85 -5.55 11.43
N VAL A 461 -12.03 -5.10 11.00
CA VAL A 461 -12.32 -4.78 9.60
C VAL A 461 -12.75 -3.32 9.58
N TYR A 462 -12.09 -2.51 8.75
CA TYR A 462 -12.48 -1.14 8.48
C TYR A 462 -13.38 -1.08 7.25
N ARG A 463 -14.29 -0.11 7.21
CA ARG A 463 -15.10 0.24 6.05
C ARG A 463 -14.78 1.65 5.61
N ILE A 464 -14.55 1.84 4.32
CA ILE A 464 -14.15 3.11 3.72
C ILE A 464 -15.17 3.51 2.65
N CYS A 465 -15.76 4.68 2.84
CA CYS A 465 -16.69 5.30 1.90
C CYS A 465 -16.04 6.47 1.17
N PHE A 466 -16.35 6.59 -0.10
CA PHE A 466 -15.79 7.62 -0.98
C PHE A 466 -16.83 8.70 -1.30
N PRO A 467 -16.37 9.92 -1.65
CA PRO A 467 -17.27 10.91 -2.24
C PRO A 467 -17.86 10.35 -3.55
N PHE A 468 -19.17 10.56 -3.74
CA PHE A 468 -19.85 10.21 -4.97
C PHE A 468 -20.77 11.35 -5.41
N HIS A 469 -20.41 12.01 -6.51
CA HIS A 469 -21.28 12.98 -7.17
C HIS A 469 -22.10 12.24 -8.22
N ALA A 470 -23.40 12.05 -7.96
CA ALA A 470 -24.29 11.47 -8.96
C ALA A 470 -24.22 12.33 -10.24
N PRO A 471 -24.07 11.73 -11.43
CA PRO A 471 -24.13 12.49 -12.67
C PRO A 471 -25.48 13.22 -12.72
N HIS A 472 -25.45 14.54 -12.91
CA HIS A 472 -26.67 15.33 -13.08
C HIS A 472 -27.50 14.71 -14.21
N GLU A 473 -28.72 14.27 -13.90
CA GLU A 473 -29.71 13.97 -14.94
C GLU A 473 -29.84 15.23 -15.81
N PRO A 474 -29.71 15.12 -17.14
CA PRO A 474 -30.03 16.24 -18.00
C PRO A 474 -31.48 16.62 -17.72
N ALA A 475 -31.71 17.85 -17.29
CA ALA A 475 -33.06 18.38 -17.10
C ALA A 475 -33.83 18.16 -18.40
N ASP A 476 -34.92 17.38 -18.33
CA ASP A 476 -35.84 17.16 -19.44
C ASP A 476 -36.18 18.53 -20.05
N SER A 477 -35.71 18.75 -21.28
CA SER A 477 -35.93 19.95 -22.08
C SER A 477 -37.13 19.79 -23.01
#